data_AF-A0A7C9ALE2-F1
#
_entry.id   AF-A0A7C9ALE2-F1
#
_cell.length_a   1.000
_cell.length_b   1.000
_cell.length_c   1.000
_cell.angle_alpha   90.00
_cell.angle_beta   90.00
_cell.angle_gamma   90.00
#
_symmetry.space_group_name_H-M   'P 1'
#
loop_
_entity.id
_entity.type
_entity.pdbx_description
1 polymer ?
#
loop_
_entity_poly.entity_id
_entity_poly.type
_entity_poly.pdbx_seq_one_letter_code
_entity_poly.pdbx_strand_id
1 'polypeptide(L)'
;SSSSSSSSSSSSHSHMDHSVLVFFTPNDLKVGKVMPIYFRSDSSTPPHFLPRDEAKLIPFSALELPFLLQLFGFSRDSPQAKAMEDTLRQCELKPIEGETKFCATSLESMLEFVESMLMTEFRGLNTRQVTKISGNHLQNYTIIEEPSDVFAPKMVACHTMP
;
A
#
# COMPACT_ATOMS: atom_id res chain seq x y z
N SER A 1 43.99 1.67 -42.92
CA SER A 1 42.55 1.89 -42.69
C SER A 1 42.00 0.66 -42.01
N SER A 2 42.03 0.65 -40.68
CA SER A 2 41.68 -0.51 -39.87
C SER A 2 40.53 -0.08 -38.96
N SER A 3 39.31 -0.38 -39.40
CA SER A 3 38.08 -0.01 -38.71
C SER A 3 37.81 -1.05 -37.62
N SER A 4 38.18 -0.73 -36.38
CA SER A 4 37.85 -1.54 -35.21
C SER A 4 36.46 -1.18 -34.72
N SER A 5 35.50 -2.08 -34.92
CA SER A 5 34.12 -1.97 -34.45
C SER A 5 34.08 -2.17 -32.93
N SER A 6 33.98 -1.09 -32.16
CA SER A 6 33.70 -1.15 -30.72
C SER A 6 32.20 -1.37 -30.51
N SER A 7 31.83 -2.61 -30.21
CA SER A 7 30.50 -2.98 -29.72
C SER A 7 30.30 -2.41 -28.32
N SER A 8 29.58 -1.29 -28.24
CA SER A 8 29.11 -0.71 -26.98
C SER A 8 28.02 -1.60 -26.38
N SER A 9 28.37 -2.28 -25.29
CA SER A 9 27.44 -3.03 -24.44
C SER A 9 26.43 -2.07 -23.81
N SER A 10 25.21 -2.06 -24.34
CA SER A 10 24.06 -1.42 -23.69
C SER A 10 23.71 -2.21 -22.44
N SER A 11 24.20 -1.76 -21.29
CA SER A 11 23.73 -2.24 -19.98
C SER A 11 22.27 -1.85 -19.84
N SER A 12 21.39 -2.81 -20.08
CA SER A 12 19.97 -2.72 -19.79
C SER A 12 19.81 -2.40 -18.30
N HIS A 13 19.46 -1.16 -17.98
CA HIS A 13 18.98 -0.81 -16.65
C HIS A 13 17.72 -1.64 -16.41
N SER A 14 17.84 -2.66 -15.56
CA SER A 14 16.70 -3.39 -15.03
C SER A 14 15.73 -2.37 -14.47
N HIS A 15 14.51 -2.35 -15.00
CA HIS A 15 13.41 -1.53 -14.49
C HIS A 15 13.12 -2.02 -13.07
N MET A 16 13.80 -1.45 -12.07
CA MET A 16 13.54 -1.79 -10.67
C MET A 16 12.13 -1.29 -10.35
N ASP A 17 11.29 -2.18 -9.86
CA ASP A 17 9.96 -1.79 -9.40
C ASP A 17 10.14 -0.86 -8.19
N HIS A 18 9.81 0.42 -8.33
CA HIS A 18 9.98 1.37 -7.24
C HIS A 18 9.02 1.09 -6.06
N SER A 19 8.04 0.19 -6.21
CA SER A 19 7.14 -0.24 -5.13
C SER A 19 7.87 -0.98 -4.00
N VAL A 20 8.96 -1.69 -4.30
CA VAL A 20 9.74 -2.43 -3.28
C VAL A 20 10.65 -1.54 -2.44
N LEU A 21 10.83 -0.26 -2.82
CA LEU A 21 11.63 0.71 -2.06
C LEU A 21 10.94 1.21 -0.77
N VAL A 22 9.77 0.65 -0.43
CA VAL A 22 9.06 0.89 0.83
C VAL A 22 9.52 -0.09 1.93
N PHE A 23 10.09 -1.23 1.56
CA PHE A 23 10.51 -2.25 2.52
C PHE A 23 11.98 -2.09 2.91
N PHE A 24 12.29 -2.28 4.19
CA PHE A 24 13.64 -2.25 4.73
C PHE A 24 13.85 -3.38 5.72
N THR A 25 15.10 -3.72 5.95
CA THR A 25 15.53 -4.65 7.00
C THR A 25 16.17 -3.87 8.15
N PRO A 26 16.29 -4.45 9.35
CA PRO A 26 17.00 -3.82 10.46
C PRO A 26 18.44 -3.42 10.12
N ASN A 27 19.09 -4.15 9.19
CA ASN A 27 20.44 -3.83 8.76
C ASN A 27 20.51 -2.51 7.97
N ASP A 28 19.42 -2.08 7.33
CA ASP A 28 19.37 -0.84 6.55
C ASP A 28 19.28 0.41 7.44
N LEU A 29 18.92 0.22 8.71
CA LEU A 29 18.80 1.24 9.74
C LEU A 29 20.09 1.48 10.55
N LYS A 30 21.25 1.03 10.05
CA LYS A 30 22.53 1.25 10.72
C LYS A 30 23.08 2.65 10.45
N VAL A 31 23.69 3.26 11.46
CA VAL A 31 24.34 4.58 11.36
C VAL A 31 25.30 4.64 10.18
N GLY A 32 25.21 5.71 9.39
CA GLY A 32 26.01 5.97 8.21
C GLY A 32 25.47 5.34 6.92
N LYS A 33 24.47 4.45 6.98
CA LYS A 33 23.82 3.93 5.77
C LYS A 33 22.89 4.94 5.13
N VAL A 34 22.79 4.85 3.81
CA VAL A 34 21.85 5.63 3.01
C VAL A 34 20.66 4.74 2.63
N MET A 35 19.46 5.17 3.03
CA MET A 35 18.19 4.55 2.69
C MET A 35 17.48 5.39 1.62
N PRO A 36 17.29 4.86 0.41
CA PRO A 36 16.47 5.53 -0.60
C PRO A 36 14.98 5.31 -0.30
N ILE A 37 14.23 6.39 -0.09
CA ILE A 37 12.77 6.36 0.10
C ILE A 37 12.10 6.94 -1.13
N TYR A 38 11.19 6.18 -1.71
CA TYR A 38 10.41 6.60 -2.87
C TYR A 38 9.05 7.18 -2.44
N PHE A 39 8.89 8.49 -2.61
CA PHE A 39 7.62 9.18 -2.41
C PHE A 39 6.86 9.24 -3.72
N ARG A 40 5.84 8.39 -3.84
CA ARG A 40 4.91 8.42 -4.96
C ARG A 40 3.99 9.63 -4.82
N SER A 41 3.86 10.42 -5.88
CA SER A 41 2.88 11.49 -5.96
C SER A 41 1.58 10.89 -6.44
N ASP A 42 0.63 10.70 -5.54
CA ASP A 42 -0.72 10.34 -5.92
C ASP A 42 -1.42 11.61 -6.42
N SER A 43 -1.52 11.73 -7.75
CA SER A 43 -2.22 12.84 -8.40
C SER A 43 -3.74 12.77 -8.22
N SER A 44 -4.25 11.67 -7.66
CA SER A 44 -5.67 11.46 -7.37
C SER A 44 -5.97 11.76 -5.91
N THR A 45 -7.03 12.53 -5.67
CA THR A 45 -7.70 12.54 -4.36
C THR A 45 -8.03 11.10 -3.96
N PRO A 46 -7.63 10.64 -2.76
CA PRO A 46 -8.03 9.33 -2.27
C PRO A 46 -9.55 9.22 -2.34
N PRO A 47 -10.10 8.09 -2.82
CA PRO A 47 -11.54 7.90 -2.83
C PRO A 47 -12.06 7.99 -1.39
N HIS A 48 -13.21 8.64 -1.23
CA HIS A 48 -13.89 8.67 0.06
C HIS A 48 -14.41 7.27 0.41
N PHE A 49 -14.40 6.93 1.70
CA PHE A 49 -15.11 5.74 2.17
C PHE A 49 -16.60 5.87 1.85
N LEU A 50 -17.21 4.78 1.40
CA LEU A 50 -18.65 4.68 1.39
C LEU A 50 -19.16 4.66 2.84
N PRO A 51 -20.29 5.33 3.14
CA PRO A 51 -21.00 5.12 4.39
C PRO A 51 -21.29 3.63 4.59
N ARG A 52 -21.26 3.18 5.85
CA ARG A 52 -21.52 1.77 6.19
C ARG A 52 -22.77 1.19 5.52
N ASP A 53 -23.86 1.94 5.50
CA ASP A 53 -25.13 1.44 4.97
C ASP A 53 -25.08 1.21 3.45
N GLU A 54 -24.34 2.05 2.72
CA GLU A 54 -24.09 1.86 1.29
C GLU A 54 -23.10 0.70 1.06
N ALA A 55 -22.03 0.64 1.84
CA ALA A 55 -21.03 -0.43 1.75
C ALA A 55 -21.65 -1.82 1.96
N LYS A 56 -22.65 -1.95 2.85
CA LYS A 56 -23.37 -3.21 3.10
C LYS A 56 -24.21 -3.69 1.92
N LEU A 57 -24.59 -2.79 1.00
CA LEU A 57 -25.33 -3.15 -0.22
C LEU A 57 -24.42 -3.77 -1.28
N ILE A 58 -23.10 -3.67 -1.10
CA ILE A 58 -22.09 -4.16 -2.03
C ILE A 58 -21.41 -5.39 -1.39
N PRO A 59 -21.70 -6.61 -1.84
CA PRO A 59 -21.10 -7.80 -1.26
C PRO A 59 -19.60 -7.84 -1.56
N PHE A 60 -18.78 -7.95 -0.51
CA PHE A 60 -17.32 -7.98 -0.63
C PHE A 60 -16.80 -9.40 -0.50
N SER A 61 -16.93 -10.20 -1.57
CA SER A 61 -16.40 -11.56 -1.64
C SER A 61 -16.01 -11.95 -3.07
N ALA A 62 -14.97 -12.78 -3.19
CA ALA A 62 -14.53 -13.31 -4.49
C ALA A 62 -15.63 -14.16 -5.18
N LEU A 63 -16.54 -14.77 -4.42
CA LEU A 63 -17.69 -15.52 -4.96
C LEU A 63 -18.68 -14.62 -5.71
N GLU A 64 -18.76 -13.35 -5.33
CA GLU A 64 -19.68 -12.36 -5.89
C GLU A 64 -19.03 -11.51 -7.00
N LEU A 65 -17.82 -11.88 -7.43
CA LEU A 65 -17.09 -11.16 -8.48
C LEU A 65 -17.94 -10.90 -9.75
N PRO A 66 -18.71 -11.86 -10.30
CA PRO A 66 -19.54 -11.58 -11.48
C PRO A 66 -20.56 -10.45 -11.26
N PHE A 67 -21.18 -10.41 -10.08
CA PHE A 67 -22.12 -9.36 -9.70
C PHE A 67 -21.41 -8.01 -9.56
N LEU A 68 -20.26 -7.99 -8.88
CA LEU A 68 -19.47 -6.77 -8.68
C LEU A 68 -19.01 -6.16 -10.00
N LEU A 69 -18.52 -6.99 -10.94
CA LEU A 69 -18.11 -6.51 -12.27
C LEU A 69 -19.28 -5.90 -13.03
N GLN A 70 -20.48 -6.50 -12.92
CA GLN A 70 -21.69 -5.94 -13.51
C GLN A 70 -22.08 -4.61 -12.86
N LEU A 71 -22.06 -4.55 -11.52
CA LEU A 71 -22.41 -3.36 -10.74
C LEU A 71 -21.55 -2.15 -11.14
N PHE A 72 -20.25 -2.36 -11.33
CA PHE A 72 -19.31 -1.30 -11.72
C PHE A 72 -19.10 -1.16 -13.23
N GLY A 73 -19.75 -1.99 -14.05
CA GLY A 73 -19.65 -1.94 -15.51
C GLY A 73 -18.27 -2.33 -16.06
N PHE A 74 -17.52 -3.17 -15.36
CA PHE A 74 -16.20 -3.64 -15.79
C PHE A 74 -16.30 -4.88 -16.69
N SER A 75 -15.55 -4.89 -17.79
CA SER A 75 -15.42 -6.10 -18.59
C SER A 75 -14.55 -7.12 -17.86
N ARG A 76 -14.85 -8.41 -18.02
CA ARG A 76 -14.20 -9.51 -17.27
C ARG A 76 -12.68 -9.56 -17.44
N ASP A 77 -12.18 -9.18 -18.62
CA ASP A 77 -10.75 -9.21 -18.94
C ASP A 77 -10.08 -7.84 -18.75
N SER A 78 -10.77 -6.86 -18.14
CA SER A 78 -10.21 -5.53 -17.89
C SER A 78 -9.17 -5.56 -16.76
N PRO A 79 -8.20 -4.62 -16.78
CA PRO A 79 -7.30 -4.40 -15.64
C PRO A 79 -8.06 -4.15 -14.32
N GLN A 80 -9.21 -3.47 -14.37
CA GLN A 80 -10.05 -3.20 -13.20
C GLN A 80 -10.67 -4.48 -12.63
N ALA A 81 -11.15 -5.37 -13.50
CA ALA A 81 -11.69 -6.67 -13.08
C ALA A 81 -10.63 -7.53 -12.41
N LYS A 82 -9.42 -7.55 -12.99
CA LYS A 82 -8.25 -8.23 -12.43
C LYS A 82 -7.90 -7.68 -11.04
N ALA A 83 -7.78 -6.36 -10.91
CA ALA A 83 -7.47 -5.70 -9.65
C ALA A 83 -8.54 -5.95 -8.57
N MET A 84 -9.82 -5.97 -8.95
CA MET A 84 -10.93 -6.29 -8.05
C MET A 84 -10.86 -7.74 -7.57
N GLU A 85 -10.64 -8.69 -8.47
CA GLU A 85 -10.46 -10.10 -8.11
C GLU A 85 -9.27 -10.29 -7.17
N ASP A 86 -8.12 -9.68 -7.49
CA ASP A 86 -6.92 -9.77 -6.68
C ASP A 86 -7.11 -9.14 -5.29
N THR A 87 -7.85 -8.03 -5.20
CA THR A 87 -8.22 -7.39 -3.93
C THR A 87 -9.08 -8.31 -3.05
N LEU A 88 -10.13 -8.90 -3.62
CA LEU A 88 -11.03 -9.81 -2.91
C LEU A 88 -10.30 -11.06 -2.43
N ARG A 89 -9.48 -11.66 -3.30
CA ARG A 89 -8.67 -12.83 -2.95
C ARG A 89 -7.68 -12.50 -1.85
N GLN A 90 -6.93 -11.40 -1.97
CA GLN A 90 -5.99 -10.99 -0.95
C GLN A 90 -6.69 -10.77 0.38
N CYS A 91 -7.88 -10.17 0.37
CA CYS A 91 -8.67 -10.00 1.58
C CYS A 91 -9.00 -11.32 2.27
N GLU A 92 -9.45 -12.31 1.49
CA GLU A 92 -9.88 -13.63 1.97
C GLU A 92 -8.69 -14.59 2.28
N LEU A 93 -7.46 -14.22 1.92
CA LEU A 93 -6.28 -14.99 2.31
C LEU A 93 -6.18 -15.09 3.83
N LYS A 94 -5.82 -16.28 4.31
CA LYS A 94 -5.58 -16.54 5.73
C LYS A 94 -4.52 -15.56 6.26
N PRO A 95 -4.72 -14.96 7.45
CA PRO A 95 -3.70 -14.15 8.11
C PRO A 95 -2.42 -14.95 8.30
N ILE A 96 -1.27 -14.26 8.32
CA ILE A 96 -0.02 -14.89 8.73
C ILE A 96 -0.09 -15.24 10.23
N GLU A 97 0.74 -16.20 10.67
CA GLU A 97 0.77 -16.59 12.08
C GLU A 97 1.13 -15.39 12.97
N GLY A 98 0.29 -15.10 13.95
CA GLY A 98 0.43 -13.95 14.85
C GLY A 98 -0.22 -12.66 14.36
N GLU A 99 -0.78 -12.61 13.14
CA GLU A 99 -1.54 -11.47 12.61
C GLU A 99 -3.05 -11.65 12.80
N THR A 100 -3.76 -10.55 13.09
CA THR A 100 -5.21 -10.44 12.87
C THR A 100 -5.45 -9.56 11.65
N LYS A 101 -6.07 -10.12 10.61
CA LYS A 101 -6.41 -9.40 9.38
C LYS A 101 -7.90 -9.11 9.29
N PHE A 102 -8.24 -7.91 8.85
CA PHE A 102 -9.61 -7.49 8.57
C PHE A 102 -9.65 -6.56 7.37
N CYS A 103 -10.60 -6.78 6.46
CA CYS A 103 -10.83 -5.90 5.32
C CYS A 103 -12.03 -5.01 5.58
N ALA A 104 -11.75 -3.77 5.95
CA ALA A 104 -12.79 -2.77 6.12
C ALA A 104 -13.35 -2.33 4.76
N THR A 105 -14.68 -2.36 4.63
CA THR A 105 -15.40 -1.84 3.45
C THR A 105 -15.94 -0.43 3.67
N SER A 106 -15.88 0.06 4.91
CA SER A 106 -16.31 1.40 5.31
C SER A 106 -15.37 1.96 6.39
N LEU A 107 -15.35 3.28 6.57
CA LEU A 107 -14.54 3.93 7.62
C LEU A 107 -14.95 3.44 9.01
N GLU A 108 -16.25 3.29 9.24
CA GLU A 108 -16.82 2.83 10.50
C GLU A 108 -16.36 1.40 10.82
N SER A 109 -16.34 0.50 9.84
CA SER A 109 -15.83 -0.87 10.04
C SER A 109 -14.33 -0.90 10.35
N MET A 110 -13.55 0.02 9.77
CA MET A 110 -12.13 0.17 10.11
C MET A 110 -11.94 0.64 11.55
N LEU A 111 -12.71 1.63 11.98
CA LEU A 111 -12.60 2.19 13.33
C LEU A 111 -13.00 1.17 14.40
N GLU A 112 -14.07 0.40 14.19
CA GLU A 112 -14.45 -0.70 15.08
C GLU A 112 -13.38 -1.78 15.18
N PHE A 113 -12.73 -2.12 14.06
CA PHE A 113 -11.60 -3.05 14.09
C PHE A 113 -10.43 -2.51 14.91
N VAL A 114 -10.05 -1.25 14.70
CA VAL A 114 -9.00 -0.58 15.48
C VAL A 114 -9.34 -0.59 16.97
N GLU A 115 -10.59 -0.27 17.32
CA GLU A 115 -11.08 -0.29 18.70
C GLU A 115 -10.97 -1.69 19.33
N SER A 116 -11.39 -2.71 18.59
CA SER A 116 -11.35 -4.10 19.05
C SER A 116 -9.92 -4.59 19.34
N MET A 117 -8.94 -4.05 18.61
CA MET A 117 -7.53 -4.41 18.78
C MET A 117 -6.90 -3.63 19.93
N LEU A 118 -7.11 -2.31 20.00
CA LEU A 118 -6.43 -1.43 20.96
C LEU A 118 -7.08 -1.47 22.36
N MET A 119 -8.36 -1.86 22.47
CA MET A 119 -9.10 -1.99 23.73
C MET A 119 -9.05 -0.72 24.62
N THR A 120 -8.86 0.45 24.02
CA THR A 120 -8.78 1.75 24.68
C THR A 120 -9.39 2.83 23.79
N GLU A 121 -9.91 3.89 24.42
CA GLU A 121 -10.30 5.13 23.73
C GLU A 121 -9.13 5.66 22.89
N PHE A 122 -9.38 5.93 21.61
CA PHE A 122 -8.38 6.48 20.69
C PHE A 122 -8.90 7.73 20.00
N ARG A 123 -7.99 8.66 19.68
CA ARG A 123 -8.32 9.88 18.95
C ARG A 123 -7.78 9.79 17.53
N GLY A 124 -8.68 9.78 16.56
CA GLY A 124 -8.31 9.91 15.15
C GLY A 124 -7.72 11.29 14.86
N LEU A 125 -6.53 11.31 14.25
CA LEU A 125 -5.92 12.51 13.69
C LEU A 125 -5.82 12.32 12.18
N ASN A 126 -6.18 13.36 11.42
CA ASN A 126 -5.93 13.39 9.99
C ASN A 126 -4.85 14.43 9.67
N THR A 127 -4.03 14.13 8.68
CA THR A 127 -3.09 15.07 8.12
C THR A 127 -3.69 15.60 6.81
N ARG A 128 -3.74 16.93 6.67
CA ARG A 128 -4.08 17.56 5.40
C ARG A 128 -2.78 17.97 4.73
N GLN A 129 -2.55 17.47 3.53
CA GLN A 129 -1.40 17.90 2.74
C GLN A 129 -1.60 19.37 2.33
N VAL A 130 -0.81 20.26 2.93
CA VAL A 130 -0.90 21.72 2.70
C VAL A 130 -0.22 22.14 1.39
N THR A 131 0.77 21.37 0.92
CA THR A 131 1.52 21.65 -0.31
C THR A 131 1.49 20.45 -1.23
N LYS A 132 1.04 20.63 -2.48
CA LYS A 132 1.14 19.59 -3.52
C LYS A 132 2.61 19.30 -3.79
N ILE A 133 3.09 18.14 -3.34
CA ILE A 133 4.39 17.62 -3.78
C ILE A 133 4.18 17.14 -5.21
N SER A 134 4.74 17.90 -6.16
CA SER A 134 4.59 17.60 -7.58
C SER A 134 5.65 16.59 -8.00
N GLY A 135 5.19 15.45 -8.53
CA GLY A 135 6.05 14.42 -9.12
C GLY A 135 6.52 13.35 -8.13
N ASN A 136 6.76 12.15 -8.66
CA ASN A 136 7.38 11.07 -7.91
C ASN A 136 8.81 11.47 -7.55
N HIS A 137 9.17 11.34 -6.27
CA HIS A 137 10.48 11.76 -5.79
C HIS A 137 11.17 10.62 -5.04
N LEU A 138 12.38 10.26 -5.48
CA LEU A 138 13.28 9.39 -4.75
C LEU A 138 14.20 10.26 -3.89
N GLN A 139 14.13 10.11 -2.57
CA GLN A 139 14.95 10.86 -1.63
C GLN A 139 15.84 9.92 -0.83
N ASN A 140 17.12 10.26 -0.77
CA ASN A 140 18.10 9.52 0.01
C ASN A 140 18.18 10.09 1.43
N TYR A 141 17.97 9.25 2.44
CA TYR A 141 18.12 9.59 3.85
C TYR A 141 19.34 8.88 4.42
N THR A 142 20.19 9.60 5.14
CA THR A 142 21.30 9.00 5.87
C THR A 142 20.87 8.76 7.31
N ILE A 143 21.09 7.54 7.80
CA ILE A 143 20.81 7.20 9.19
C ILE A 143 21.91 7.83 10.06
N ILE A 144 21.53 8.85 10.84
CA ILE A 144 22.47 9.60 11.69
C ILE A 144 22.58 9.01 13.10
N GLU A 145 21.56 8.29 13.54
CA GLU A 145 21.46 7.69 14.87
C GLU A 145 20.74 6.35 14.79
N GLU A 146 21.00 5.47 15.74
CA GLU A 146 20.34 4.18 15.83
C GLU A 146 18.87 4.37 16.27
N PRO A 147 17.88 3.79 15.56
CA PRO A 147 16.49 3.91 15.96
C PRO A 147 16.25 3.31 17.34
N SER A 148 15.45 4.00 18.14
CA SER A 148 14.97 3.47 19.41
C SER A 148 13.76 2.55 19.18
N ASP A 149 13.77 1.38 19.79
CA ASP A 149 12.60 0.50 19.79
C ASP A 149 11.44 1.13 20.57
N VAL A 150 10.27 1.17 19.93
CA VAL A 150 9.02 1.56 20.59
C VAL A 150 8.27 0.30 20.98
N PHE A 151 8.18 0.03 22.28
CA PHE A 151 7.40 -1.11 22.77
C PHE A 151 5.90 -0.87 22.54
N ALA A 152 5.33 -1.58 21.57
CA ALA A 152 3.91 -1.58 21.28
C ALA A 152 3.40 -3.03 21.34
N PRO A 153 2.71 -3.45 22.43
CA PRO A 153 2.25 -4.84 22.57
C PRO A 153 1.20 -5.22 21.52
N LYS A 154 0.53 -4.23 20.92
CA LYS A 154 -0.34 -4.37 19.77
C LYS A 154 -0.12 -3.18 18.85
N MET A 155 -0.16 -3.44 17.54
CA MET A 155 -0.09 -2.42 16.51
C MET A 155 -1.15 -2.72 15.46
N VAL A 156 -1.80 -1.68 14.94
CA VAL A 156 -2.73 -1.79 13.83
C VAL A 156 -2.22 -0.91 12.71
N ALA A 157 -2.06 -1.49 11.52
CA ALA A 157 -1.79 -0.76 10.31
C ALA A 157 -3.01 -0.87 9.39
N CYS A 158 -3.45 0.26 8.85
CA CYS A 158 -4.51 0.31 7.85
C CYS A 158 -3.91 0.84 6.55
N HIS A 159 -4.24 0.19 5.44
CA HIS A 159 -3.80 0.62 4.12
C HIS A 159 -4.95 0.41 3.13
N THR A 160 -4.93 1.16 2.04
CA THR A 160 -5.74 0.78 0.87
C THR A 160 -5.09 -0.42 0.20
N MET A 161 -5.91 -1.32 -0.35
CA MET A 161 -5.38 -2.40 -1.19
C MET A 161 -4.76 -1.79 -2.47
N PRO A 162 -3.51 -2.16 -2.84
CA PRO A 162 -2.82 -1.61 -4.01
C PRO A 162 -3.44 -1.99 -5.35
#